data_AF-A5MZ68-F1
#
_entry.id   AF-A5MZ68-F1
#
_cell.length_a   1.000
_cell.length_b   1.000
_cell.length_c   1.000
_cell.angle_alpha   90.00
_cell.angle_beta   90.00
_cell.angle_gamma   90.00
#
_symmetry.space_group_name_H-M   'P 1'
#
loop_
_entity.id
_entity.type
_entity.pdbx_description
1 polymer ?
#
loop_
_entity_poly.entity_id
_entity_poly.type
_entity_poly.pdbx_seq_one_letter_code
_entity_poly.pdbx_strand_id
1 'polypeptide(L)'
;MEGVRPNIDFIKNMDIKAEKGILIDKHCKTTVDHIYVAGDVTFTAPIWPIAVKQGIIAAYNMASIKKELDDNFGMKNSMNLLGVPCVSLGKANAANVNENGEYSYKLSV
;
A
#
# COMPACT_ATOMS: atom_id res chain seq x y z
N MET A 1 16.62 8.12 5.48
CA MET A 1 15.39 8.29 4.69
C MET A 1 14.38 9.02 5.54
N GLU A 2 14.05 10.23 5.14
CA GLU A 2 12.89 10.97 5.66
C GLU A 2 11.63 10.43 4.99
N GLY A 3 10.55 10.28 5.76
CA GLY A 3 9.31 9.67 5.32
C GLY A 3 8.55 9.01 6.46
N VAL A 4 7.33 8.53 6.18
CA VAL A 4 6.50 7.81 7.14
C VAL A 4 6.88 6.32 7.19
N ARG A 5 6.72 5.72 8.37
CA ARG A 5 6.86 4.27 8.59
C ARG A 5 5.58 3.73 9.23
N PRO A 6 5.15 2.51 8.90
CA PRO A 6 3.96 1.94 9.49
C PRO A 6 4.25 1.53 10.94
N ASN A 7 3.30 1.77 11.83
CA ASN A 7 3.41 1.39 13.22
C ASN A 7 2.97 -0.08 13.40
N ILE A 8 3.92 -1.02 13.28
CA ILE A 8 3.66 -2.47 13.28
C ILE A 8 4.43 -3.21 14.37
N ASP A 9 5.07 -2.49 15.30
CA ASP A 9 5.90 -3.09 16.34
C ASP A 9 5.13 -4.05 17.27
N PHE A 10 3.81 -3.86 17.37
CA PHE A 10 2.93 -4.69 18.19
C PHE A 10 2.77 -6.14 17.68
N ILE A 11 3.10 -6.43 16.41
CA ILE A 11 2.98 -7.78 15.83
C ILE A 11 4.30 -8.57 15.82
N LYS A 12 5.39 -8.05 16.39
CA LYS A 12 6.73 -8.69 16.34
C LYS A 12 6.77 -10.14 16.84
N ASN A 13 5.86 -10.50 17.74
CA ASN A 13 5.76 -11.84 18.33
C ASN A 13 4.49 -12.58 17.90
N MET A 14 3.88 -12.19 16.78
CA MET A 14 2.68 -12.82 16.22
C MET A 14 3.02 -13.52 14.90
N ASP A 15 2.26 -14.56 14.53
CA ASP A 15 2.40 -15.28 13.25
C ASP A 15 1.82 -14.52 12.05
N ILE A 16 1.88 -13.18 12.08
CA ILE A 16 1.38 -12.29 11.04
C ILE A 16 2.56 -11.85 10.18
N LYS A 17 2.52 -12.12 8.86
CA LYS A 17 3.58 -11.67 7.96
C LYS A 17 3.54 -10.16 7.76
N ALA A 18 4.71 -9.55 7.83
CA ALA A 18 4.94 -8.16 7.47
C ALA A 18 6.25 -8.00 6.71
N GLU A 19 6.28 -7.07 5.77
CA GLU A 19 7.50 -6.63 5.07
C GLU A 19 7.77 -5.17 5.43
N LYS A 20 7.52 -4.23 4.51
CA LYS A 20 7.48 -2.81 4.84
C LYS A 20 6.27 -2.46 5.70
N GLY A 21 5.14 -3.14 5.52
CA GLY A 21 3.92 -3.06 6.33
C GLY A 21 3.29 -4.45 6.50
N ILE A 22 2.15 -4.54 7.18
CA ILE A 22 1.43 -5.80 7.37
C ILE A 22 0.90 -6.31 6.03
N LEU A 23 1.23 -7.55 5.68
CA LEU A 23 0.82 -8.16 4.43
C LEU A 23 -0.67 -8.51 4.48
N ILE A 24 -1.41 -8.08 3.46
CA ILE A 24 -2.82 -8.40 3.29
C ILE A 24 -3.11 -8.93 1.89
N ASP A 25 -4.14 -9.76 1.76
CA ASP A 25 -4.71 -10.13 0.47
C ASP A 25 -5.74 -9.10 -0.03
N LYS A 26 -6.38 -9.38 -1.17
CA LYS A 26 -7.44 -8.55 -1.75
C LYS A 26 -8.70 -8.44 -0.88
N HIS A 27 -8.85 -9.28 0.14
CA HIS A 27 -9.94 -9.24 1.13
C HIS A 27 -9.53 -8.48 2.41
N CYS A 28 -8.37 -7.82 2.41
CA CYS A 28 -7.77 -7.17 3.57
C CYS A 28 -7.47 -8.14 4.73
N LYS A 29 -7.32 -9.44 4.42
CA LYS A 29 -7.03 -10.50 5.38
C LYS A 29 -5.52 -10.71 5.48
N THR A 30 -5.02 -10.92 6.69
CA THR A 30 -3.60 -11.26 6.91
C THR A 30 -3.32 -12.73 6.57
N THR A 31 -2.09 -13.18 6.81
CA THR A 31 -1.74 -14.61 6.73
C THR A 31 -2.36 -15.48 7.81
N VAL A 32 -2.91 -14.88 8.86
CA VAL A 32 -3.60 -15.58 9.95
C VAL A 32 -5.10 -15.46 9.72
N ASP A 33 -5.81 -16.57 9.90
CA ASP A 33 -7.25 -16.60 9.76
C ASP A 33 -7.95 -15.67 10.75
N HIS A 34 -9.04 -15.06 10.29
CA HIS A 34 -9.88 -14.12 11.05
C HIS A 34 -9.20 -12.82 11.53
N ILE A 35 -7.97 -12.53 11.07
CA ILE A 35 -7.29 -11.27 11.34
C ILE A 35 -7.27 -10.43 10.05
N TYR A 36 -7.78 -9.20 10.16
CA TYR A 36 -7.90 -8.24 9.06
C TYR A 36 -7.21 -6.94 9.40
N VAL A 37 -6.65 -6.28 8.39
CA VAL A 37 -5.86 -5.05 8.56
C VAL A 37 -6.18 -4.05 7.46
N ALA A 38 -6.21 -2.78 7.84
CA ALA A 38 -6.50 -1.66 6.95
C ALA A 38 -5.69 -0.42 7.33
N GLY A 39 -5.48 0.47 6.36
CA GLY A 39 -4.82 1.75 6.56
C GLY A 39 -3.29 1.69 6.42
N ASP A 40 -2.64 2.73 6.92
CA ASP A 40 -1.21 2.99 6.71
C ASP A 40 -0.30 1.87 7.21
N VAL A 41 -0.77 1.08 8.18
CA VAL A 41 -0.06 -0.12 8.68
C VAL A 41 0.18 -1.19 7.61
N THR A 42 -0.61 -1.19 6.53
CA THR A 42 -0.41 -2.08 5.36
C THR A 42 0.75 -1.61 4.47
N PHE A 43 1.09 -0.32 4.53
CA PHE A 43 2.11 0.34 3.73
C PHE A 43 1.98 0.16 2.20
N THR A 44 0.76 -0.08 1.70
CA THR A 44 0.50 -0.21 0.25
C THR A 44 0.41 1.15 -0.44
N ALA A 45 -0.27 2.11 0.18
CA ALA A 45 -0.26 3.54 -0.13
C ALA A 45 -0.79 4.29 1.10
N PRO A 46 0.03 5.05 1.85
CA PRO A 46 -0.44 5.68 3.09
C PRO A 46 -1.20 6.98 2.79
N ILE A 47 -2.38 6.85 2.18
CA ILE A 47 -3.30 7.95 1.85
C ILE A 47 -4.71 7.63 2.35
N TRP A 48 -5.45 8.66 2.74
CA TRP A 48 -6.78 8.46 3.33
C TRP A 48 -7.77 7.67 2.44
N PRO A 49 -7.85 7.88 1.10
CA PRO A 49 -8.82 7.15 0.27
C PRO A 49 -8.61 5.63 0.26
N ILE A 50 -7.37 5.15 0.24
CA ILE A 50 -7.11 3.70 0.28
C ILE A 50 -7.31 3.14 1.69
N ALA A 51 -6.98 3.90 2.75
CA ALA A 51 -7.25 3.49 4.12
C ALA A 51 -8.74 3.29 4.37
N VAL A 52 -9.59 4.21 3.90
CA VAL A 52 -11.06 4.09 3.99
C VAL A 52 -11.55 2.87 3.22
N LYS A 53 -11.09 2.67 1.98
CA LYS A 53 -11.45 1.49 1.18
C LYS A 53 -11.07 0.20 1.90
N GLN A 54 -9.82 0.07 2.33
CA GLN A 54 -9.35 -1.11 3.07
C GLN A 54 -10.20 -1.35 4.32
N GLY A 55 -10.55 -0.31 5.08
CA GLY A 55 -11.40 -0.43 6.27
C GLY A 55 -12.79 -0.99 5.95
N ILE A 56 -13.42 -0.51 4.88
CA ILE A 56 -14.72 -1.00 4.41
C ILE A 56 -14.63 -2.47 3.97
N ILE A 57 -13.61 -2.83 3.18
CA ILE A 57 -13.39 -4.19 2.71
C ILE A 57 -13.12 -5.14 3.88
N ALA A 58 -12.25 -4.76 4.81
CA ALA A 58 -11.98 -5.53 6.02
C ALA A 58 -13.27 -5.76 6.83
N ALA A 59 -14.09 -4.73 7.03
CA ALA A 59 -15.35 -4.84 7.76
C ALA A 59 -16.35 -5.81 7.10
N TYR A 60 -16.53 -5.74 5.78
CA TYR A 60 -17.39 -6.68 5.06
C TYR A 60 -16.91 -8.12 5.23
N ASN A 61 -15.62 -8.38 5.06
CA ASN A 61 -15.09 -9.73 5.18
C ASN A 61 -15.08 -10.24 6.63
N MET A 62 -14.89 -9.38 7.63
CA MET A 62 -15.11 -9.71 9.05
C MET A 62 -16.57 -10.12 9.32
N ALA A 63 -17.52 -9.49 8.63
CA ALA A 63 -18.94 -9.84 8.68
C ALA A 63 -19.33 -11.03 7.76
N SER A 64 -18.35 -11.77 7.24
CA SER A 64 -18.57 -12.88 6.30
C SER A 64 -19.26 -12.50 4.98
N ILE A 65 -19.24 -11.21 4.62
CA ILE A 65 -19.70 -10.69 3.34
C ILE A 65 -18.48 -10.55 2.44
N LYS A 66 -18.35 -11.43 1.45
CA LYS A 66 -17.16 -11.46 0.58
C LYS A 66 -17.05 -10.19 -0.26
N LYS A 67 -15.98 -9.43 -0.05
CA LYS A 67 -15.68 -8.21 -0.80
C LYS A 67 -14.19 -8.12 -1.13
N GLU A 68 -13.86 -7.58 -2.29
CA GLU A 68 -12.48 -7.45 -2.78
C GLU A 68 -12.11 -5.97 -2.93
N LEU A 69 -10.87 -5.64 -2.58
CA LEU A 69 -10.22 -4.40 -2.92
C LEU A 69 -9.74 -4.49 -4.38
N ASP A 70 -10.50 -3.86 -5.27
CA ASP A 70 -10.36 -3.94 -6.73
C ASP A 70 -9.69 -2.71 -7.36
N ASP A 71 -9.37 -1.69 -6.55
CA ASP A 71 -8.79 -0.44 -7.02
C ASP A 71 -7.71 0.08 -6.07
N ASN A 72 -6.48 0.18 -6.62
CA ASN A 72 -5.31 0.68 -5.94
C ASN A 72 -5.04 2.13 -6.38
N PHE A 73 -5.53 3.08 -5.58
CA PHE A 73 -5.27 4.52 -5.76
C PHE A 73 -3.79 4.92 -5.64
N GLY A 74 -2.89 4.01 -5.22
CA GLY A 74 -1.50 4.32 -4.90
C GLY A 74 -0.64 4.85 -6.05
N MET A 75 -1.11 4.79 -7.30
CA MET A 75 -0.40 5.32 -8.46
C MET A 75 -0.77 6.75 -8.84
N LYS A 76 -1.69 7.39 -8.09
CA LYS A 76 -2.14 8.77 -8.33
C LYS A 76 -1.96 9.56 -7.04
N ASN A 77 -1.23 10.65 -7.11
CA ASN A 77 -1.16 11.61 -6.01
C ASN A 77 -1.47 13.01 -6.55
N SER A 78 -2.29 13.74 -5.80
CA SER A 78 -2.55 15.15 -6.03
C SER A 78 -2.26 15.92 -4.74
N MET A 79 -1.60 17.06 -4.88
CA MET A 79 -1.37 17.98 -3.78
C MET A 79 -1.46 19.42 -4.26
N ASN A 80 -1.61 20.34 -3.31
CA ASN A 80 -1.51 21.77 -3.57
C ASN A 80 -0.20 22.27 -2.94
N LEU A 81 0.69 22.82 -3.75
CA LEU A 81 1.94 23.45 -3.31
C LEU A 81 1.80 24.97 -3.46
N LEU A 82 1.52 25.65 -2.35
CA LEU A 82 1.46 27.13 -2.29
C LEU A 82 0.51 27.76 -3.33
N GLY A 83 -0.63 27.12 -3.59
CA GLY A 83 -1.61 27.56 -4.58
C GLY A 83 -1.42 26.93 -5.97
N VAL A 84 -0.32 26.20 -6.20
CA VAL A 84 -0.07 25.48 -7.45
C VAL A 84 -0.58 24.04 -7.29
N PRO A 85 -1.62 23.62 -8.04
CA PRO A 85 -2.04 22.23 -8.04
C PRO A 85 -0.99 21.36 -8.75
N CYS A 86 -0.53 20.31 -8.10
CA CYS A 86 0.44 19.35 -8.63
C CYS A 86 -0.18 17.96 -8.65
N VAL A 87 -0.04 17.26 -9.78
CA VAL A 87 -0.49 15.88 -9.95
C VAL A 87 0.65 15.04 -10.49
N SER A 88 0.84 13.87 -9.90
CA SER A 88 1.74 12.83 -10.41
C SER A 88 0.95 11.55 -10.66
N LEU A 89 1.21 10.91 -11.81
CA LEU A 89 0.56 9.67 -12.23
C LEU A 89 1.59 8.72 -12.82
N GLY A 90 1.61 7.46 -12.36
CA GLY A 90 2.49 6.44 -12.93
C GLY A 90 3.84 6.31 -12.22
N LYS A 91 4.76 5.55 -12.84
CA LYS A 91 6.14 5.36 -12.34
C LYS A 91 7.03 6.47 -12.91
N ALA A 92 7.50 7.37 -12.06
CA ALA A 92 8.39 8.46 -12.47
C ALA A 92 9.78 7.96 -12.91
N ASN A 93 10.31 6.93 -12.24
CA ASN A 93 11.56 6.27 -12.61
C ASN A 93 11.24 4.90 -13.21
N ALA A 94 11.09 4.84 -14.54
CA ALA A 94 11.01 3.57 -15.25
C ALA A 94 12.38 2.87 -15.24
N ALA A 95 12.39 1.55 -15.05
CA ALA A 95 13.61 0.77 -15.19
C ALA A 95 14.05 0.79 -16.66
N ASN A 96 15.35 1.00 -16.92
CA ASN A 96 15.89 0.82 -18.26
C ASN A 96 16.00 -0.68 -18.50
N VAL A 97 15.34 -1.15 -19.55
CA VAL A 97 15.46 -2.54 -20.02
C VAL A 97 16.59 -2.54 -21.04
N ASN A 98 17.68 -3.25 -20.75
CA ASN A 98 18.71 -3.48 -21.77
C ASN A 98 18.20 -4.50 -22.81
N GLU A 99 18.89 -4.63 -23.93
CA GLU A 99 18.55 -5.55 -25.03
C GLU A 99 18.43 -7.03 -24.61
N ASN A 100 18.98 -7.39 -23.44
CA ASN A 100 18.91 -8.73 -22.86
C ASN A 100 17.76 -8.93 -21.86
N GLY A 101 16.92 -7.91 -21.65
CA GLY A 101 15.77 -7.97 -20.74
C GLY A 101 16.12 -7.75 -19.26
N GLU A 102 17.33 -7.31 -18.94
CA GLU A 102 17.71 -6.99 -17.56
C GLU A 102 17.28 -5.56 -17.19
N TYR A 103 16.73 -5.44 -15.99
CA TYR A 103 16.26 -4.17 -15.44
C TYR A 103 17.40 -3.46 -14.71
N SER A 104 17.71 -2.23 -15.14
CA SER A 104 18.62 -1.34 -14.41
C SER A 104 17.88 -0.08 -13.95
N TYR A 105 18.03 0.27 -12.67
CA TYR A 105 17.50 1.51 -12.12
C TYR A 105 18.60 2.57 -12.18
N LYS A 106 18.33 3.71 -12.81
CA LYS A 106 19.22 4.87 -12.69
C LYS A 106 19.10 5.37 -11.25
N LEU A 107 20.17 5.26 -10.45
CA LEU A 107 20.24 5.98 -9.19
C LEU A 107 20.28 7.48 -9.53
N SER A 108 19.14 8.14 -9.42
CA SER A 108 19.10 9.59 -9.29
C SER A 108 19.45 9.90 -7.84
N VAL A 109 20.66 10.44 -7.65
CA VAL A 109 21.12 11.07 -6.39
C VAL A 109 20.20 12.22 -5.98
#